data_AF-A0A2E0TB34-F1
#
_entry.id   AF-A0A2E0TB34-F1
#
_cell.length_a   1.000
_cell.length_b   1.000
_cell.length_c   1.000
_cell.angle_alpha   90.00
_cell.angle_beta   90.00
_cell.angle_gamma   90.00
#
_symmetry.space_group_name_H-M   'P 1'
#
loop_
_entity.id
_entity.type
_entity.pdbx_description
1 polymer ?
#
loop_
_entity_poly.entity_id
_entity_poly.type
_entity_poly.pdbx_seq_one_letter_code
_entity_poly.pdbx_strand_id
1 'polypeptide(L)'
;MLRIGPDWEFPLDPEHSRVWLSPKGLWGIEVVCPETKVETSDNLGATLAPRLSIQDLGFDGLDWRDLVGLEIYQHGGWSGEGSDPDAMLFVVQAGDVYECQLKVVGVDGADLEIDLEGTCDVFFDDDHDTDVAFSLKGKIPFEGVRFRFRAEGAAGLAPEQRAGELLAAHLARDAFGPALVDQVEPGIFDAWFPPAIGEVEPPPAEAPSELSPEEAVLHKSAEELLQALVHHEKLEVEEGGIAKLVPGLVAVLEEGGRGARRAERVSEWLIDRDEVIDLHMMDDELGQLLDKFW
;
A
#
# COMPACT_ATOMS: atom_id res chain seq x y z
N MET A 1 -6.03 36.62 2.49
CA MET A 1 -4.72 36.28 3.12
C MET A 1 -5.03 35.26 4.18
N LEU A 2 -4.79 33.99 3.85
CA LEU A 2 -4.89 32.97 4.85
C LEU A 2 -3.77 33.24 5.87
N ARG A 3 -3.94 32.79 7.11
CA ARG A 3 -2.82 32.70 8.05
C ARG A 3 -2.83 31.30 8.56
N ILE A 4 -2.12 30.47 7.83
CA ILE A 4 -1.94 29.07 8.12
C ILE A 4 -0.90 28.94 9.26
N GLY A 5 -1.21 28.16 10.29
CA GLY A 5 -0.34 27.97 11.46
C GLY A 5 1.02 27.33 11.12
N PRO A 6 2.03 27.45 12.00
CA PRO A 6 3.42 27.10 11.68
C PRO A 6 3.72 25.59 11.55
N ASP A 7 2.83 24.71 12.01
CA ASP A 7 3.12 23.28 12.14
C ASP A 7 1.97 22.46 11.55
N TRP A 8 1.94 22.33 10.22
CA TRP A 8 1.00 21.44 9.54
C TRP A 8 1.54 20.03 9.52
N GLU A 9 0.85 19.14 10.22
CA GLU A 9 1.11 17.70 10.22
C GLU A 9 -0.01 17.01 9.44
N PHE A 10 0.35 16.39 8.31
CA PHE A 10 -0.57 15.56 7.55
C PHE A 10 -0.29 14.08 7.87
N PRO A 11 -1.32 13.29 8.23
CA PRO A 11 -1.13 11.86 8.34
C PRO A 11 -0.81 11.29 6.95
N LEU A 12 0.06 10.30 6.90
CA LEU A 12 0.24 9.51 5.69
C LEU A 12 -0.91 8.53 5.50
N ASP A 13 -1.27 8.32 4.24
CA ASP A 13 -2.10 7.22 3.79
C ASP A 13 -1.18 6.04 3.41
N PRO A 14 -1.03 5.02 4.28
CA PRO A 14 -0.11 3.92 4.03
C PRO A 14 -0.58 2.96 2.93
N GLU A 15 -1.86 3.00 2.54
CA GLU A 15 -2.39 2.15 1.47
C GLU A 15 -2.06 2.71 0.09
N HIS A 16 -1.98 4.05 -0.01
CA HIS A 16 -1.71 4.74 -1.26
C HIS A 16 -0.27 5.26 -1.38
N SER A 17 0.44 5.37 -0.26
CA SER A 17 1.86 5.69 -0.24
C SER A 17 2.70 4.45 -0.47
N ARG A 18 3.79 4.55 -1.22
CA ARG A 18 4.64 3.40 -1.55
C ARG A 18 6.01 3.82 -2.05
N VAL A 19 6.97 2.91 -1.89
CA VAL A 19 8.24 2.90 -2.62
C VAL A 19 8.29 1.67 -3.49
N TRP A 20 8.76 1.83 -4.73
CA TRP A 20 8.94 0.71 -5.64
C TRP A 20 10.24 0.84 -6.41
N LEU A 21 10.71 -0.29 -6.91
CA LEU A 21 11.89 -0.37 -7.76
C LEU A 21 11.53 -1.00 -9.09
N SER A 22 11.77 -0.26 -10.17
CA SER A 22 11.53 -0.74 -11.53
C SER A 22 12.56 -1.80 -11.94
N PRO A 23 12.23 -2.65 -12.93
CA PRO A 23 13.17 -3.61 -13.50
C PRO A 23 14.47 -3.00 -14.06
N LYS A 24 14.49 -1.69 -14.32
CA LYS A 24 15.66 -0.97 -14.82
C LYS A 24 16.58 -0.48 -13.69
N GLY A 25 16.23 -0.74 -12.43
CA GLY A 25 16.95 -0.22 -11.27
C GLY A 25 16.62 1.24 -10.94
N LEU A 26 15.51 1.76 -11.49
CA LEU A 26 15.02 3.11 -11.17
C LEU A 26 13.96 3.04 -10.07
N TRP A 27 14.13 3.85 -9.04
CA TRP A 27 13.23 3.94 -7.90
C TRP A 27 12.09 4.91 -8.16
N GLY A 28 10.95 4.62 -7.57
CA GLY A 28 9.84 5.55 -7.47
C GLY A 28 9.33 5.63 -6.04
N ILE A 29 8.87 6.82 -5.66
CA ILE A 29 8.36 7.13 -4.34
C ILE A 29 7.05 7.89 -4.51
N GLU A 30 6.01 7.42 -3.85
CA GLU A 30 4.71 8.06 -3.80
C GLU A 30 4.30 8.24 -2.33
N VAL A 31 3.97 9.47 -1.97
CA VAL A 31 3.51 9.86 -0.63
C VAL A 31 2.15 10.49 -0.79
N VAL A 32 1.13 9.87 -0.21
CA VAL A 32 -0.26 10.34 -0.28
C VAL A 32 -0.73 10.63 1.13
N CYS A 33 -1.39 11.77 1.31
CA CYS A 33 -2.09 12.10 2.54
C CYS A 33 -3.60 12.01 2.29
N PRO A 34 -4.39 11.53 3.25
CA PRO A 34 -5.83 11.59 3.16
C PRO A 34 -6.29 13.04 3.31
N GLU A 35 -7.52 13.28 2.86
CA GLU A 35 -8.20 14.56 3.02
C GLU A 35 -8.26 14.97 4.50
N THR A 36 -7.50 16.00 4.84
CA THR A 36 -7.34 16.52 6.20
C THR A 36 -7.97 17.89 6.31
N LYS A 37 -8.86 18.05 7.31
CA LYS A 37 -9.45 19.36 7.60
C LYS A 37 -8.47 20.23 8.36
N VAL A 38 -8.23 21.43 7.86
CA VAL A 38 -7.36 22.43 8.45
C VAL A 38 -8.17 23.68 8.80
N GLU A 39 -7.82 24.32 9.93
CA GLU A 39 -8.41 25.60 10.29
C GLU A 39 -7.80 26.73 9.45
N THR A 40 -8.66 27.54 8.86
CA THR A 40 -8.30 28.73 8.11
C THR A 40 -8.54 29.97 8.98
N SER A 41 -7.85 31.08 8.70
CA SER A 41 -7.93 32.31 9.50
C SER A 41 -9.31 32.97 9.55
N ASP A 42 -10.20 32.61 8.62
CA ASP A 42 -11.61 33.03 8.58
C ASP A 42 -12.55 32.09 9.37
N ASN A 43 -12.02 31.02 9.97
CA ASN A 43 -12.74 29.95 10.69
C ASN A 43 -13.74 29.16 9.82
N LEU A 44 -13.63 29.20 8.49
CA LEU A 44 -14.45 28.36 7.61
C LEU A 44 -13.95 26.91 7.55
N GLY A 45 -12.65 26.73 7.71
CA GLY A 45 -11.97 25.46 7.54
C GLY A 45 -11.82 25.08 6.06
N ALA A 46 -10.74 24.38 5.74
CA ALA A 46 -10.48 23.84 4.41
C ALA A 46 -10.15 22.36 4.50
N THR A 47 -10.26 21.64 3.40
CA THR A 47 -9.81 20.24 3.29
C THR A 47 -8.64 20.20 2.32
N LEU A 48 -7.56 19.53 2.71
CA LEU A 48 -6.35 19.38 1.90
C LEU A 48 -5.89 17.93 1.84
N ALA A 49 -5.33 17.53 0.70
CA ALA A 49 -4.77 16.19 0.50
C ALA A 49 -3.45 16.29 -0.27
N PRO A 50 -2.32 16.56 0.42
CA PRO A 50 -1.00 16.60 -0.22
C PRO A 50 -0.60 15.25 -0.84
N ARG A 51 0.05 15.27 -2.01
CA ARG A 51 0.52 14.07 -2.71
C ARG A 51 1.85 14.27 -3.41
N LEU A 52 2.92 13.55 -3.05
CA LEU A 52 4.23 13.56 -3.72
C LEU A 52 4.34 12.36 -4.64
N SER A 53 4.83 12.56 -5.85
CA SER A 53 5.29 11.46 -6.70
C SER A 53 6.64 11.81 -7.30
N ILE A 54 7.64 10.98 -7.01
CA ILE A 54 8.97 11.06 -7.60
C ILE A 54 9.18 9.76 -8.38
N GLN A 55 9.51 9.89 -9.65
CA GLN A 55 9.78 8.75 -10.53
C GLN A 55 11.23 8.77 -11.00
N ASP A 56 11.67 7.63 -11.55
CA ASP A 56 12.95 7.49 -12.24
C ASP A 56 14.21 7.87 -11.44
N LEU A 57 14.19 7.70 -10.12
CA LEU A 57 15.35 7.89 -9.25
C LEU A 57 16.40 6.81 -9.49
N GLY A 58 17.50 7.14 -10.17
CA GLY A 58 18.57 6.20 -10.45
C GLY A 58 19.58 6.08 -9.31
N PHE A 59 19.68 4.90 -8.69
CA PHE A 59 20.76 4.56 -7.76
C PHE A 59 21.41 3.24 -8.17
N ASP A 60 22.69 3.28 -8.53
CA ASP A 60 23.39 2.09 -9.01
C ASP A 60 23.63 1.09 -7.88
N GLY A 61 22.91 -0.04 -7.93
CA GLY A 61 23.17 -1.22 -7.10
C GLY A 61 22.88 -1.07 -5.61
N LEU A 62 22.09 -0.07 -5.19
CA LEU A 62 21.68 0.09 -3.80
C LEU A 62 20.62 -0.93 -3.39
N ASP A 63 20.75 -1.42 -2.15
CA ASP A 63 19.67 -2.08 -1.43
C ASP A 63 18.64 -1.03 -1.00
N TRP A 64 17.35 -1.37 -0.94
CA TRP A 64 16.32 -0.44 -0.45
C TRP A 64 16.58 -0.01 1.00
N ARG A 65 17.24 -0.86 1.80
CA ARG A 65 17.65 -0.55 3.18
C ARG A 65 18.77 0.47 3.23
N ASP A 66 19.58 0.55 2.19
CA ASP A 66 20.64 1.55 2.06
C ASP A 66 20.10 2.93 1.69
N LEU A 67 18.79 3.05 1.43
CA LEU A 67 18.14 4.35 1.26
C LEU A 67 18.06 5.12 2.58
N VAL A 68 18.24 4.50 3.75
CA VAL A 68 18.27 5.23 5.03
C VAL A 68 19.41 6.24 5.06
N GLY A 69 19.06 7.50 5.33
CA GLY A 69 19.97 8.64 5.26
C GLY A 69 20.02 9.30 3.88
N LEU A 70 19.31 8.78 2.88
CA LEU A 70 19.11 9.45 1.59
C LEU A 70 18.29 10.71 1.79
N GLU A 71 18.77 11.80 1.18
CA GLU A 71 18.08 13.08 1.11
C GLU A 71 17.87 13.41 -0.37
N ILE A 72 16.60 13.49 -0.77
CA ILE A 72 16.19 13.88 -2.12
C ILE A 72 15.72 15.32 -2.05
N TYR A 73 16.41 16.18 -2.79
CA TYR A 73 16.08 17.60 -2.89
C TYR A 73 15.43 17.87 -4.24
N GLN A 74 14.22 18.43 -4.21
CA GLN A 74 13.59 19.03 -5.37
C GLN A 74 13.73 20.54 -5.27
N HIS A 75 14.36 21.15 -6.27
CA HIS A 75 14.45 22.59 -6.44
C HIS A 75 13.87 22.98 -7.79
N GLY A 76 12.84 23.82 -7.79
CA GLY A 76 12.31 24.44 -9.01
C GLY A 76 10.82 24.21 -9.15
N GLY A 77 10.05 25.30 -9.01
CA GLY A 77 8.66 25.33 -9.43
C GLY A 77 8.55 25.30 -10.96
N TRP A 78 7.40 24.84 -11.44
CA TRP A 78 7.04 24.91 -12.85
C TRP A 78 7.01 26.37 -13.31
N SER A 79 7.93 26.75 -14.20
CA SER A 79 7.83 27.99 -14.96
C SER A 79 7.20 27.66 -16.32
N GLY A 80 6.01 28.20 -16.57
CA GLY A 80 5.14 27.92 -17.71
C GLY A 80 5.78 27.58 -19.07
N GLU A 81 5.04 26.73 -19.78
CA GLU A 81 5.21 26.29 -21.19
C GLU A 81 6.56 25.63 -21.55
N GLY A 82 6.72 24.37 -21.16
CA GLY A 82 7.72 23.49 -21.77
C GLY A 82 8.02 22.26 -20.93
N SER A 83 7.56 21.09 -21.42
CA SER A 83 7.79 19.72 -20.90
C SER A 83 7.48 19.48 -19.42
N ASP A 84 6.64 18.47 -19.17
CA ASP A 84 6.32 17.99 -17.82
C ASP A 84 7.62 17.62 -17.06
N PRO A 85 7.78 18.04 -15.79
CA PRO A 85 8.91 17.62 -14.97
C PRO A 85 8.81 16.13 -14.58
N ASP A 86 9.95 15.47 -14.37
CA ASP A 86 10.07 14.03 -14.08
C ASP A 86 9.55 13.61 -12.67
N ALA A 87 9.11 14.58 -11.83
CA ALA A 87 8.50 14.35 -10.53
C ALA A 87 7.44 15.44 -10.25
N MET A 88 6.23 15.04 -9.85
CA MET A 88 5.10 15.95 -9.61
C MET A 88 4.48 15.70 -8.23
N LEU A 89 4.33 16.75 -7.43
CA LEU A 89 3.52 16.77 -6.20
C LEU A 89 2.33 17.70 -6.40
N PHE A 90 1.13 17.25 -6.05
CA PHE A 90 -0.08 18.07 -6.13
C PHE A 90 -0.82 18.10 -4.79
N VAL A 91 -1.15 19.32 -4.35
CA VAL A 91 -2.23 19.58 -3.39
C VAL A 91 -3.43 19.99 -4.24
N VAL A 92 -4.57 19.30 -4.14
CA VAL A 92 -5.80 19.67 -4.89
C VAL A 92 -6.17 21.11 -4.46
N GLN A 93 -6.03 22.20 -5.22
CA GLN A 93 -5.87 22.47 -6.65
C GLN A 93 -4.44 22.85 -7.05
N ALA A 94 -3.86 22.19 -8.06
CA ALA A 94 -2.67 22.59 -8.84
C ALA A 94 -1.69 23.59 -8.15
N GLY A 95 -1.33 23.30 -6.90
CA GLY A 95 -0.37 24.06 -6.13
C GLY A 95 0.95 23.33 -6.25
N ASP A 96 1.84 23.86 -7.07
CA ASP A 96 3.18 23.32 -7.25
C ASP A 96 3.98 23.53 -5.96
N VAL A 97 4.73 22.51 -5.52
CA VAL A 97 5.73 22.68 -4.46
C VAL A 97 7.04 23.11 -5.08
N TYR A 98 7.53 24.27 -4.66
CA TYR A 98 8.74 24.89 -5.20
C TYR A 98 10.01 24.19 -4.73
N GLU A 99 10.02 23.84 -3.44
CA GLU A 99 11.16 23.27 -2.74
C GLU A 99 10.68 22.22 -1.75
N CYS A 100 11.19 21.01 -1.87
CA CYS A 100 11.01 19.97 -0.86
C CYS A 100 12.28 19.14 -0.65
N GLN A 101 12.41 18.64 0.56
CA GLN A 101 13.42 17.71 0.98
C GLN A 101 12.71 16.48 1.54
N LEU A 102 12.79 15.37 0.80
CA LEU A 102 12.40 14.06 1.30
C LEU A 102 13.63 13.38 1.90
N LYS A 103 13.54 12.95 3.15
CA LYS A 103 14.57 12.20 3.83
C LYS A 103 14.04 10.84 4.26
N VAL A 104 14.75 9.78 3.93
CA VAL A 104 14.49 8.46 4.50
C VAL A 104 15.26 8.37 5.82
N VAL A 105 14.56 8.30 6.94
CA VAL A 105 15.16 8.38 8.29
C VAL A 105 15.34 7.03 8.95
N GLY A 106 14.65 6.00 8.47
CA GLY A 106 14.68 4.68 9.07
C GLY A 106 14.07 3.59 8.19
N VAL A 107 14.23 2.34 8.63
CA VAL A 107 13.62 1.15 8.06
C VAL A 107 13.00 0.36 9.22
N ASP A 108 11.77 -0.11 9.04
CA ASP A 108 11.10 -1.03 9.95
C ASP A 108 10.41 -2.14 9.14
N GLY A 109 10.94 -3.36 9.17
CA GLY A 109 10.38 -4.48 8.40
C GLY A 109 10.55 -4.27 6.89
N ALA A 110 9.44 -3.98 6.20
CA ALA A 110 9.40 -3.59 4.78
C ALA A 110 9.04 -2.10 4.60
N ASP A 111 8.90 -1.36 5.70
CA ASP A 111 8.50 0.04 5.67
C ASP A 111 9.73 0.95 5.75
N LEU A 112 9.69 2.03 4.98
CA LEU A 112 10.64 3.13 5.07
C LEU A 112 10.03 4.26 5.90
N GLU A 113 10.73 4.67 6.94
CA GLU A 113 10.38 5.88 7.68
C GLU A 113 10.89 7.09 6.90
N ILE A 114 10.01 8.05 6.64
CA ILE A 114 10.33 9.27 5.91
C ILE A 114 9.99 10.52 6.72
N ASP A 115 10.83 11.54 6.53
CA ASP A 115 10.59 12.93 6.92
C ASP A 115 10.58 13.75 5.62
N LEU A 116 9.45 14.38 5.32
CA LEU A 116 9.29 15.29 4.18
C LEU A 116 9.10 16.71 4.71
N GLU A 117 9.97 17.62 4.32
CA GLU A 117 9.85 19.04 4.63
C GLU A 117 9.78 19.82 3.32
N GLY A 118 8.95 20.86 3.24
CA GLY A 118 8.84 21.63 2.01
C GLY A 118 8.07 22.92 2.17
N THR A 119 7.97 23.64 1.05
CA THR A 119 7.23 24.90 0.95
C THR A 119 6.26 24.82 -0.24
N CYS A 120 4.98 25.13 0.00
CA CYS A 120 3.91 25.06 -0.99
C CYS A 120 3.10 26.36 -1.09
N ASP A 121 2.38 26.53 -2.19
CA ASP A 121 1.29 27.49 -2.29
C ASP A 121 -0.04 26.85 -1.88
N VAL A 122 -0.87 27.61 -1.18
CA VAL A 122 -2.20 27.16 -0.76
C VAL A 122 -3.26 28.09 -1.34
N PHE A 123 -4.15 27.53 -2.15
CA PHE A 123 -5.27 28.24 -2.76
C PHE A 123 -6.58 27.89 -2.04
N PHE A 124 -7.36 28.91 -1.68
CA PHE A 124 -8.67 28.76 -1.07
C PHE A 124 -9.65 29.83 -1.58
N ASP A 125 -10.63 29.41 -2.37
CA ASP A 125 -11.60 30.29 -3.02
C ASP A 125 -10.91 31.41 -3.84
N ASP A 126 -11.10 32.68 -3.50
CA ASP A 126 -10.43 33.84 -4.12
C ASP A 126 -9.09 34.22 -3.42
N ASP A 127 -8.74 33.55 -2.32
CA ASP A 127 -7.53 33.82 -1.53
C ASP A 127 -6.42 32.82 -1.86
N HIS A 128 -5.17 33.30 -1.83
CA HIS A 128 -3.97 32.46 -1.96
C HIS A 128 -2.94 32.91 -0.94
N ASP A 129 -2.31 31.94 -0.28
CA ASP A 129 -1.07 32.14 0.45
C ASP A 129 0.06 31.48 -0.35
N THR A 130 1.19 32.17 -0.36
CA THR A 130 2.42 31.67 -0.99
C THR A 130 3.46 31.41 0.09
N ASP A 131 4.43 30.54 -0.22
CA ASP A 131 5.54 30.20 0.66
C ASP A 131 5.12 29.57 2.00
N VAL A 132 4.12 28.69 2.01
CA VAL A 132 3.64 28.01 3.22
C VAL A 132 4.52 26.79 3.51
N ALA A 133 5.23 26.83 4.64
CA ALA A 133 6.02 25.69 5.09
C ALA A 133 5.11 24.53 5.56
N PHE A 134 5.49 23.30 5.22
CA PHE A 134 4.83 22.09 5.70
C PHE A 134 5.86 21.01 6.08
N SER A 135 5.44 20.11 6.96
CA SER A 135 6.21 18.93 7.32
C SER A 135 5.32 17.69 7.38
N LEU A 136 5.87 16.57 6.95
CA LEU A 136 5.19 15.30 6.98
C LEU A 136 6.14 14.23 7.49
N LYS A 137 5.63 13.34 8.34
CA LYS A 137 6.38 12.20 8.86
C LYS A 137 5.53 10.95 8.78
N GLY A 138 6.16 9.83 8.45
CA GLY A 138 5.56 8.53 8.67
C GLY A 138 6.22 7.42 7.88
N LYS A 139 5.48 6.32 7.74
CA LYS A 139 5.96 5.07 7.14
C LYS A 139 5.35 4.88 5.76
N ILE A 140 6.18 4.48 4.81
CA ILE A 140 5.74 4.10 3.46
C ILE A 140 6.21 2.66 3.17
N PRO A 141 5.31 1.78 2.71
CA PRO A 141 5.67 0.39 2.40
C PRO A 141 6.57 0.31 1.16
N PHE A 142 7.58 -0.54 1.20
CA PHE A 142 8.35 -0.94 0.02
C PHE A 142 7.73 -2.19 -0.62
N GLU A 143 7.18 -2.04 -1.83
CA GLU A 143 6.45 -3.12 -2.51
C GLU A 143 7.36 -4.16 -3.18
N GLY A 144 8.67 -3.92 -3.25
CA GLY A 144 9.62 -4.78 -3.94
C GLY A 144 9.76 -4.47 -5.43
N VAL A 145 10.11 -5.48 -6.23
CA VAL A 145 10.38 -5.34 -7.68
C VAL A 145 9.42 -6.20 -8.47
N ARG A 146 8.82 -5.62 -9.53
CA ARG A 146 7.94 -6.35 -10.47
C ARG A 146 8.44 -6.20 -11.89
N PHE A 147 8.51 -7.30 -12.63
CA PHE A 147 8.82 -7.23 -14.07
C PHE A 147 8.29 -8.38 -14.89
N ARG A 148 8.00 -8.09 -16.15
CA ARG A 148 7.63 -9.06 -17.17
C ARG A 148 8.84 -9.59 -17.90
N PHE A 149 8.90 -10.90 -18.12
CA PHE A 149 9.97 -11.52 -18.90
C PHE A 149 9.46 -12.68 -19.78
N ARG A 150 10.28 -13.05 -20.77
CA ARG A 150 10.01 -14.18 -21.67
C ARG A 150 10.90 -15.36 -21.29
N ALA A 151 10.33 -16.56 -21.24
CA ALA A 151 11.06 -17.80 -21.04
C ALA A 151 10.46 -18.94 -21.89
N GLU A 152 11.32 -19.72 -22.54
CA GLU A 152 10.92 -20.83 -23.41
C GLU A 152 11.82 -22.06 -23.15
N GLY A 153 11.35 -23.25 -23.55
CA GLY A 153 12.09 -24.50 -23.39
C GLY A 153 12.42 -24.80 -21.92
N ALA A 154 13.68 -25.09 -21.62
CA ALA A 154 14.12 -25.39 -20.25
C ALA A 154 13.91 -24.23 -19.27
N ALA A 155 13.98 -22.98 -19.73
CA ALA A 155 13.73 -21.81 -18.89
C ALA A 155 12.23 -21.63 -18.57
N GLY A 156 11.34 -22.13 -19.43
CA GLY A 156 9.90 -22.15 -19.17
C GLY A 156 9.46 -23.24 -18.19
N LEU A 157 10.33 -24.24 -17.91
CA LEU A 157 10.07 -25.29 -16.91
C LEU A 157 10.48 -24.86 -15.49
N ALA A 158 11.24 -23.77 -15.35
CA ALA A 158 11.70 -23.20 -14.08
C ALA A 158 11.74 -21.65 -14.16
N PRO A 159 10.58 -21.00 -14.37
CA PRO A 159 10.51 -19.56 -14.61
C PRO A 159 10.99 -18.72 -13.41
N GLU A 160 10.89 -19.22 -12.18
CA GLU A 160 11.37 -18.56 -10.95
C GLU A 160 12.90 -18.47 -10.94
N GLN A 161 13.59 -19.54 -11.37
CA GLN A 161 15.04 -19.53 -11.50
C GLN A 161 15.48 -18.49 -12.53
N ARG A 162 14.77 -18.43 -13.67
CA ARG A 162 15.05 -17.46 -14.72
C ARG A 162 14.81 -16.02 -14.26
N ALA A 163 13.73 -15.78 -13.53
CA ALA A 163 13.45 -14.47 -12.95
C ALA A 163 14.57 -14.05 -11.99
N GLY A 164 15.04 -14.95 -11.11
CA GLY A 164 16.13 -14.65 -10.18
C GLY A 164 17.46 -14.33 -10.88
N GLU A 165 17.77 -14.97 -12.01
CA GLU A 165 18.93 -14.62 -12.84
C GLU A 165 18.81 -13.23 -13.45
N LEU A 166 17.60 -12.85 -13.91
CA LEU A 166 17.35 -11.52 -14.49
C LEU A 166 17.44 -10.42 -13.43
N LEU A 167 16.89 -10.67 -12.23
CA LEU A 167 17.03 -9.75 -11.10
C LEU A 167 18.51 -9.55 -10.75
N ALA A 168 19.27 -10.64 -10.61
CA ALA A 168 20.68 -10.61 -10.25
C ALA A 168 21.59 -9.91 -11.28
N ALA A 169 21.12 -9.70 -12.51
CA ALA A 169 21.85 -8.94 -13.52
C ALA A 169 21.86 -7.43 -13.23
N HIS A 170 20.90 -6.95 -12.45
CA HIS A 170 20.68 -5.53 -12.20
C HIS A 170 20.71 -5.16 -10.71
N LEU A 171 20.36 -6.09 -9.83
CA LEU A 171 20.14 -5.85 -8.40
C LEU A 171 20.75 -6.95 -7.53
N ALA A 172 21.03 -6.62 -6.27
CA ALA A 172 21.43 -7.59 -5.26
C ALA A 172 20.27 -8.53 -4.95
N ARG A 173 20.36 -9.80 -5.36
CA ARG A 173 19.31 -10.82 -5.15
C ARG A 173 18.96 -11.01 -3.67
N ASP A 174 19.94 -10.84 -2.81
CA ASP A 174 19.93 -11.06 -1.37
C ASP A 174 19.01 -10.05 -0.63
N ALA A 175 18.70 -8.92 -1.30
CA ALA A 175 17.80 -7.89 -0.81
C ALA A 175 16.31 -8.23 -1.02
N PHE A 176 16.03 -9.35 -1.69
CA PHE A 176 14.69 -9.76 -2.08
C PHE A 176 14.37 -11.20 -1.66
N GLY A 177 13.10 -11.44 -1.36
CA GLY A 177 12.56 -12.77 -1.14
C GLY A 177 12.49 -13.60 -2.42
N PRO A 178 12.00 -14.85 -2.33
CA PRO A 178 11.80 -15.69 -3.52
C PRO A 178 10.82 -15.04 -4.50
N ALA A 179 11.07 -15.25 -5.80
CA ALA A 179 10.19 -14.75 -6.84
C ALA A 179 8.83 -15.45 -6.77
N LEU A 180 7.75 -14.67 -6.83
CA LEU A 180 6.42 -15.13 -7.16
C LEU A 180 6.22 -14.91 -8.66
N VAL A 181 5.94 -15.98 -9.41
CA VAL A 181 5.94 -15.93 -10.87
C VAL A 181 4.65 -16.50 -11.43
N ASP A 182 3.95 -15.66 -12.19
CA ASP A 182 2.70 -16.01 -12.84
C ASP A 182 2.85 -16.02 -14.35
N GLN A 183 2.30 -17.04 -14.98
CA GLN A 183 2.29 -17.12 -16.44
C GLN A 183 1.12 -16.30 -16.99
N VAL A 184 1.44 -15.23 -17.74
CA VAL A 184 0.44 -14.35 -18.37
C VAL A 184 0.05 -14.85 -19.75
N GLU A 185 1.03 -15.32 -20.53
CA GLU A 185 0.83 -15.89 -21.86
C GLU A 185 1.79 -17.06 -22.09
N PRO A 186 1.59 -17.90 -23.12
CA PRO A 186 2.57 -18.91 -23.51
C PRO A 186 3.99 -18.35 -23.68
N GLY A 187 4.88 -18.69 -22.74
CA GLY A 187 6.26 -18.23 -22.71
C GLY A 187 6.49 -16.82 -22.15
N ILE A 188 5.46 -16.14 -21.62
CA ILE A 188 5.55 -14.82 -20.99
C ILE A 188 5.08 -14.92 -19.53
N PHE A 189 5.89 -14.37 -18.63
CA PHE A 189 5.71 -14.47 -17.20
C PHE A 189 5.85 -13.09 -16.56
N ASP A 190 5.07 -12.84 -15.51
CA ASP A 190 5.25 -11.71 -14.60
C ASP A 190 5.91 -12.24 -13.32
N ALA A 191 7.00 -11.61 -12.90
CA ALA A 191 7.69 -11.92 -11.65
C ALA A 191 7.56 -10.77 -10.67
N TRP A 192 7.21 -11.10 -9.43
CA TRP A 192 7.26 -10.21 -8.29
C TRP A 192 8.26 -10.71 -7.26
N PHE A 193 9.12 -9.81 -6.80
CA PHE A 193 10.12 -10.05 -5.78
C PHE A 193 9.80 -9.20 -4.55
N PRO A 194 9.22 -9.79 -3.49
CA PRO A 194 8.99 -9.06 -2.25
C PRO A 194 10.33 -8.67 -1.61
N PRO A 195 10.39 -7.64 -0.76
CA PRO A 195 11.62 -7.33 -0.03
C PRO A 195 12.05 -8.48 0.86
N ALA A 196 13.36 -8.71 0.96
CA ALA A 196 13.93 -9.55 2.00
C ALA A 196 13.90 -8.75 3.31
N ILE A 197 12.80 -8.89 4.03
CA ILE A 197 12.75 -8.49 5.43
C ILE A 197 13.80 -9.36 6.12
N GLY A 198 14.87 -8.73 6.64
CA GLY A 198 15.91 -9.48 7.36
C GLY A 198 15.26 -10.33 8.45
N GLU A 199 15.93 -11.40 8.90
CA GLU A 199 15.50 -12.11 10.10
C GLU A 199 15.48 -11.13 11.29
N VAL A 200 14.38 -10.40 11.46
CA VAL A 200 13.73 -10.32 12.75
C VAL A 200 13.48 -11.77 13.08
N GLU A 201 14.21 -12.27 14.08
CA GLU A 201 13.97 -13.57 14.67
C GLU A 201 12.45 -13.78 14.67
N PRO A 202 11.90 -14.77 13.92
CA PRO A 202 10.46 -14.97 13.95
C PRO A 202 10.11 -15.04 15.43
N PRO A 203 9.12 -14.26 15.93
CA PRO A 203 8.71 -14.37 17.32
C PRO A 203 8.62 -15.87 17.60
N PRO A 204 9.37 -16.36 18.61
CA PRO A 204 9.80 -17.74 18.69
C PRO A 204 8.59 -18.58 18.39
N ALA A 205 8.61 -19.32 17.26
CA ALA A 205 7.43 -19.95 16.67
C ALA A 205 6.53 -20.35 17.81
N GLU A 206 5.46 -19.57 18.04
CA GLU A 206 4.60 -19.84 19.18
C GLU A 206 4.14 -21.26 18.92
N ALA A 207 4.60 -22.19 19.76
CA ALA A 207 4.07 -23.53 19.76
C ALA A 207 2.57 -23.32 19.73
N PRO A 208 1.85 -23.82 18.69
CA PRO A 208 0.58 -23.29 18.23
C PRO A 208 -0.18 -22.84 19.43
N SER A 209 -0.23 -21.51 19.64
CA SER A 209 -0.84 -21.00 20.87
C SER A 209 -2.22 -21.61 20.83
N GLU A 210 -2.52 -22.43 21.83
CA GLU A 210 -3.84 -23.02 21.94
C GLU A 210 -4.76 -21.81 21.92
N LEU A 211 -5.49 -21.64 20.80
CA LEU A 211 -6.41 -20.53 20.60
C LEU A 211 -7.15 -20.36 21.92
N SER A 212 -7.18 -19.14 22.44
CA SER A 212 -7.92 -18.93 23.66
C SER A 212 -9.34 -19.47 23.46
N PRO A 213 -10.00 -19.99 24.51
CA PRO A 213 -11.35 -20.56 24.35
C PRO A 213 -12.33 -19.61 23.66
N GLU A 214 -12.10 -18.30 23.76
CA GLU A 214 -12.86 -17.25 23.07
C GLU A 214 -12.50 -17.18 21.58
N GLU A 215 -11.21 -17.10 21.21
CA GLU A 215 -10.77 -17.10 19.81
C GLU A 215 -11.13 -18.39 19.08
N ALA A 216 -11.06 -19.55 19.74
CA ALA A 216 -11.47 -20.82 19.17
C ALA A 216 -12.96 -20.85 18.80
N VAL A 217 -13.81 -20.16 19.59
CA VAL A 217 -15.23 -20.01 19.29
C VAL A 217 -15.42 -19.07 18.10
N LEU A 218 -14.72 -17.94 18.06
CA LEU A 218 -14.80 -16.97 16.96
C LEU A 218 -14.36 -17.59 15.62
N HIS A 219 -13.23 -18.31 15.61
CA HIS A 219 -12.75 -19.04 14.43
C HIS A 219 -13.75 -20.07 13.94
N LYS A 220 -14.34 -20.84 14.86
CA LYS A 220 -15.36 -21.82 14.51
C LYS A 220 -16.63 -21.16 13.96
N SER A 221 -17.06 -20.04 14.53
CA SER A 221 -18.22 -19.29 14.05
C SER A 221 -17.98 -18.67 12.67
N ALA A 222 -16.78 -18.15 12.40
CA ALA A 222 -16.39 -17.64 11.09
C ALA A 222 -16.30 -18.78 10.05
N GLU A 223 -15.77 -19.94 10.44
CA GLU A 223 -15.74 -21.14 9.60
C GLU A 223 -17.15 -21.62 9.25
N GLU A 224 -18.04 -21.73 10.25
CA GLU A 224 -19.45 -22.12 10.04
C GLU A 224 -20.20 -21.14 9.15
N LEU A 225 -19.93 -19.84 9.29
CA LEU A 225 -20.48 -18.79 8.42
C LEU A 225 -20.05 -18.99 6.96
N LEU A 226 -18.75 -19.12 6.70
CA LEU A 226 -18.21 -19.33 5.35
C LEU A 226 -18.75 -20.64 4.74
N GLN A 227 -18.77 -21.73 5.52
CA GLN A 227 -19.33 -23.00 5.08
C GLN A 227 -20.83 -22.87 4.74
N ALA A 228 -21.60 -22.10 5.50
CA ALA A 228 -23.01 -21.87 5.21
C ALA A 228 -23.18 -21.07 3.90
N LEU A 229 -22.36 -20.05 3.67
CA LEU A 229 -22.41 -19.26 2.42
C LEU A 229 -22.05 -20.12 1.20
N VAL A 230 -21.03 -20.97 1.32
CA VAL A 230 -20.65 -21.91 0.26
C VAL A 230 -21.74 -22.96 0.03
N HIS A 231 -22.27 -23.55 1.11
CA HIS A 231 -23.33 -24.56 1.03
C HIS A 231 -24.61 -24.03 0.38
N HIS A 232 -24.92 -22.74 0.57
CA HIS A 232 -26.08 -22.08 -0.02
C HIS A 232 -25.81 -21.42 -1.38
N GLU A 233 -24.65 -21.70 -2.00
CA GLU A 233 -24.24 -21.15 -3.30
C GLU A 233 -24.22 -19.61 -3.30
N LYS A 234 -23.97 -19.01 -2.13
CA LYS A 234 -23.84 -17.56 -1.93
C LYS A 234 -22.41 -17.08 -2.00
N LEU A 235 -21.45 -17.99 -1.84
CA LEU A 235 -20.02 -17.73 -1.91
C LEU A 235 -19.37 -18.89 -2.66
N GLU A 236 -18.61 -18.60 -3.70
CA GLU A 236 -17.77 -19.58 -4.40
C GLU A 236 -16.31 -19.34 -3.99
N VAL A 237 -15.62 -20.40 -3.56
CA VAL A 237 -14.23 -20.33 -3.09
C VAL A 237 -13.40 -21.44 -3.70
N GLU A 238 -12.10 -21.17 -3.84
CA GLU A 238 -11.13 -22.19 -4.26
C GLU A 238 -11.05 -23.36 -3.26
N GLU A 239 -10.53 -24.50 -3.72
CA GLU A 239 -10.35 -25.68 -2.87
C GLU A 239 -9.43 -25.36 -1.67
N GLY A 240 -9.97 -25.49 -0.46
CA GLY A 240 -9.26 -25.12 0.78
C GLY A 240 -9.29 -23.63 1.12
N GLY A 241 -9.95 -22.79 0.31
CA GLY A 241 -10.05 -21.34 0.52
C GLY A 241 -10.68 -20.96 1.87
N ILE A 242 -11.70 -21.70 2.34
CA ILE A 242 -12.36 -21.45 3.63
C ILE A 242 -11.34 -21.38 4.78
N ALA A 243 -10.43 -22.36 4.87
CA ALA A 243 -9.47 -22.42 5.98
C ALA A 243 -8.50 -21.22 5.98
N LYS A 244 -8.20 -20.66 4.80
CA LYS A 244 -7.36 -19.46 4.65
C LYS A 244 -8.11 -18.17 4.98
N LEU A 245 -9.42 -18.12 4.69
CA LEU A 245 -10.27 -16.96 4.93
C LEU A 245 -10.64 -16.77 6.41
N VAL A 246 -10.73 -17.85 7.20
CA VAL A 246 -11.21 -17.81 8.59
C VAL A 246 -10.47 -16.79 9.47
N PRO A 247 -9.12 -16.74 9.53
CA PRO A 247 -8.43 -15.79 10.41
C PRO A 247 -8.70 -14.33 10.03
N GLY A 248 -8.71 -14.02 8.73
CA GLY A 248 -8.97 -12.66 8.24
C GLY A 248 -10.42 -12.24 8.45
N LEU A 249 -11.37 -13.16 8.27
CA LEU A 249 -12.78 -12.89 8.51
C LEU A 249 -13.07 -12.60 9.99
N VAL A 250 -12.41 -13.29 10.93
CA VAL A 250 -12.53 -12.99 12.36
C VAL A 250 -12.12 -11.54 12.64
N ALA A 251 -10.98 -11.09 12.12
CA ALA A 251 -10.52 -9.71 12.30
C ALA A 251 -11.55 -8.68 11.80
N VAL A 252 -12.11 -8.89 10.61
CA VAL A 252 -13.12 -8.00 10.00
C VAL A 252 -14.44 -7.97 10.79
N LEU A 253 -14.81 -9.10 11.40
CA LEU A 253 -16.01 -9.21 12.22
C LEU A 253 -15.82 -8.59 13.62
N GLU A 254 -14.62 -8.62 14.17
CA GLU A 254 -14.28 -8.04 15.48
C GLU A 254 -14.22 -6.50 15.47
N GLU A 255 -14.05 -5.87 14.31
CA GLU A 255 -14.17 -4.42 14.17
C GLU A 255 -15.58 -3.86 14.51
N GLY A 256 -16.56 -4.73 14.77
CA GLY A 256 -17.87 -4.36 15.29
C GLY A 256 -18.79 -3.72 14.25
N GLY A 257 -19.86 -3.05 14.69
CA GLY A 257 -20.94 -2.54 13.80
C GLY A 257 -22.14 -3.48 13.73
N ARG A 258 -23.18 -3.13 12.98
CA ARG A 258 -24.43 -3.92 12.78
C ARG A 258 -25.06 -3.64 11.41
N GLY A 259 -25.86 -4.59 10.92
CA GLY A 259 -26.62 -4.41 9.68
C GLY A 259 -25.74 -4.12 8.45
N ALA A 260 -26.21 -3.23 7.58
CA ALA A 260 -25.62 -2.98 6.26
C ALA A 260 -24.13 -2.61 6.29
N ARG A 261 -23.66 -1.82 7.28
CA ARG A 261 -22.25 -1.41 7.36
C ARG A 261 -21.29 -2.56 7.68
N ARG A 262 -21.73 -3.51 8.51
CA ARG A 262 -20.92 -4.71 8.79
C ARG A 262 -20.90 -5.61 7.55
N ALA A 263 -22.03 -5.69 6.86
CA ALA A 263 -22.16 -6.47 5.64
C ALA A 263 -21.27 -5.95 4.52
N GLU A 264 -21.31 -4.65 4.25
CA GLU A 264 -20.47 -3.95 3.25
C GLU A 264 -18.99 -4.24 3.47
N ARG A 265 -18.48 -4.09 4.71
CA ARG A 265 -17.08 -4.39 4.99
C ARG A 265 -16.73 -5.87 4.79
N VAL A 266 -17.64 -6.78 5.16
CA VAL A 266 -17.42 -8.22 4.96
C VAL A 266 -17.48 -8.57 3.47
N SER A 267 -18.38 -7.97 2.69
CA SER A 267 -18.49 -8.22 1.25
C SER A 267 -17.31 -7.63 0.48
N GLU A 268 -16.92 -6.38 0.77
CA GLU A 268 -15.70 -5.76 0.23
C GLU A 268 -14.48 -6.62 0.54
N TRP A 269 -14.31 -6.99 1.81
CA TRP A 269 -13.18 -7.82 2.21
C TRP A 269 -13.14 -9.16 1.46
N LEU A 270 -14.29 -9.85 1.32
CA LEU A 270 -14.40 -11.12 0.60
C LEU A 270 -14.08 -10.98 -0.89
N ILE A 271 -14.59 -9.93 -1.55
CA ILE A 271 -14.38 -9.71 -2.99
C ILE A 271 -12.89 -9.45 -3.30
N ASP A 272 -12.16 -8.87 -2.35
CA ASP A 272 -10.73 -8.59 -2.48
C ASP A 272 -9.83 -9.79 -2.15
N ARG A 273 -10.38 -10.99 -1.86
CA ARG A 273 -9.58 -12.19 -1.59
C ARG A 273 -9.43 -13.06 -2.83
N ASP A 274 -8.20 -13.46 -3.11
CA ASP A 274 -7.87 -14.39 -4.19
C ASP A 274 -8.58 -15.76 -4.03
N GLU A 275 -8.84 -16.18 -2.79
CA GLU A 275 -9.56 -17.44 -2.52
C GLU A 275 -11.05 -17.39 -2.87
N VAL A 276 -11.62 -16.20 -3.11
CA VAL A 276 -13.04 -16.01 -3.43
C VAL A 276 -13.20 -15.88 -4.94
N ILE A 277 -13.92 -16.84 -5.53
CA ILE A 277 -14.23 -16.87 -6.96
C ILE A 277 -15.39 -15.94 -7.27
N ASP A 278 -16.44 -15.97 -6.45
CA ASP A 278 -17.61 -15.09 -6.60
C ASP A 278 -18.40 -14.97 -5.29
N LEU A 279 -19.12 -13.85 -5.12
CA LEU A 279 -20.03 -13.58 -4.01
C LEU A 279 -21.42 -13.25 -4.58
N HIS A 280 -22.33 -14.22 -4.48
CA HIS A 280 -23.68 -14.13 -5.03
C HIS A 280 -24.72 -13.64 -4.01
N MET A 281 -24.39 -12.56 -3.31
CA MET A 281 -25.21 -12.03 -2.22
C MET A 281 -25.10 -10.51 -2.13
N MET A 282 -26.23 -9.84 -1.89
CA MET A 282 -26.26 -8.40 -1.66
C MET A 282 -25.98 -8.09 -0.19
N ASP A 283 -25.47 -6.89 0.10
CA ASP A 283 -25.12 -6.47 1.47
C ASP A 283 -26.31 -6.53 2.43
N ASP A 284 -27.54 -6.25 1.96
CA ASP A 284 -28.75 -6.38 2.78
C ASP A 284 -29.05 -7.83 3.20
N GLU A 285 -28.76 -8.80 2.32
CA GLU A 285 -28.92 -10.23 2.60
C GLU A 285 -27.83 -10.72 3.55
N LEU A 286 -26.59 -10.31 3.29
CA LEU A 286 -25.42 -10.61 4.13
C LEU A 286 -25.59 -10.00 5.53
N GLY A 287 -26.07 -8.76 5.64
CA GLY A 287 -26.32 -8.10 6.91
C GLY A 287 -27.35 -8.80 7.77
N GLN A 288 -28.45 -9.28 7.18
CA GLN A 288 -29.46 -10.08 7.91
C GLN A 288 -28.92 -11.42 8.38
N LEU A 289 -27.97 -12.00 7.64
CA LEU A 289 -27.32 -13.25 7.99
C LEU A 289 -26.30 -13.02 9.10
N LEU A 290 -25.45 -11.99 8.98
CA LEU A 290 -24.48 -11.59 10.00
C LEU A 290 -25.17 -11.24 11.33
N ASP A 291 -26.26 -10.48 11.32
CA ASP A 291 -27.00 -10.13 12.54
C ASP A 291 -27.62 -11.36 13.27
N LYS A 292 -27.73 -12.51 12.59
CA LYS A 292 -28.20 -13.78 13.18
C LYS A 292 -27.05 -14.66 13.68
N PHE A 293 -25.88 -14.59 13.03
CA PHE A 293 -24.73 -15.44 13.29
C PHE A 293 -23.68 -14.80 14.22
N TRP A 294 -23.66 -13.46 14.32
CA TRP A 294 -22.59 -12.70 14.96
C TRP A 294 -23.08 -11.43 15.68
#